data_AF-A0A6I4VQE8-F1
#
_entry.id   AF-A0A6I4VQE8-F1
#
_cell.length_a   1.000
_cell.length_b   1.000
_cell.length_c   1.000
_cell.angle_alpha   90.00
_cell.angle_beta   90.00
_cell.angle_gamma   90.00
#
_symmetry.space_group_name_H-M   'P 1'
#
loop_
_entity.id
_entity.type
_entity.pdbx_description
1 polymer ?
#
loop_
_entity_poly.entity_id
_entity_poly.type
_entity_poly.pdbx_seq_one_letter_code
_entity_poly.pdbx_strand_id
1 'polypeptide(L)' 'MRKFSRVLIKQNDRFLLLKETHGFWNFPGGKVEPNGFSENLVKRESFEEIGIVLHDISLF' A
#
# COMPACT_ATOMS: atom_id res chain seq x y z
N MET A 1 13.86 8.62 11.85
CA MET A 1 12.57 9.03 11.23
C MET A 1 11.86 7.77 10.75
N ARG A 2 10.57 7.56 11.08
CA ARG A 2 9.80 6.43 10.53
C ARG A 2 9.46 6.73 9.08
N LYS A 3 9.67 5.77 8.18
CA LYS A 3 9.26 5.85 6.77
C LYS A 3 7.99 5.03 6.57
N PHE A 4 7.08 5.52 5.74
CA PHE A 4 5.83 4.83 5.41
C PHE A 4 5.74 4.66 3.90
N SER A 5 5.19 3.53 3.46
CA SER A 5 4.81 3.26 2.09
C SER A 5 3.34 3.65 1.88
N ARG A 6 3.01 4.06 0.66
CA ARG A 6 1.64 4.20 0.19
C ARG A 6 1.56 3.62 -1.20
N VAL A 7 0.52 2.85 -1.46
CA VAL A 7 0.34 2.13 -2.73
C VAL A 7 -0.89 2.69 -3.42
N LEU A 8 -0.70 3.19 -4.64
CA LEU A 8 -1.78 3.64 -5.49
C LEU A 8 -2.31 2.47 -6.31
N ILE A 9 -3.46 1.91 -5.91
CA ILE A 9 -4.08 0.78 -6.61
C ILE A 9 -5.21 1.31 -7.48
N LYS A 10 -5.02 1.26 -8.81
CA LYS A 10 -6.00 1.68 -9.81
C LYS A 10 -6.61 0.47 -10.50
N GLN A 11 -7.94 0.44 -10.62
CA GLN A 11 -8.64 -0.48 -11.52
C GLN A 11 -9.66 0.32 -12.32
N ASN A 12 -9.56 0.29 -13.65
CA ASN A 12 -10.27 1.22 -14.54
C ASN A 12 -10.00 2.67 -14.09
N ASP A 13 -11.03 3.48 -13.86
CA ASP A 13 -10.90 4.88 -13.40
C ASP A 13 -11.17 5.05 -11.90
N ARG A 14 -10.88 4.02 -11.10
CA ARG A 14 -11.13 4.04 -9.66
C ARG A 14 -9.88 3.82 -8.81
N PHE A 15 -9.81 4.69 -7.80
CA PHE A 15 -9.04 4.69 -6.56
C PHE A 15 -9.45 3.61 -5.55
N LEU A 16 -8.58 2.70 -5.10
CA LEU A 16 -8.79 2.03 -3.82
C LEU A 16 -8.27 2.91 -2.67
N LEU A 17 -9.13 3.17 -1.69
CA LEU A 17 -8.83 3.90 -0.46
C LEU A 17 -9.36 3.11 0.74
N LEU A 18 -8.69 3.25 1.88
CA LEU A 18 -9.09 2.68 3.16
C LEU A 18 -9.64 3.77 4.05
N LYS A 19 -10.77 3.50 4.72
CA LYS A 19 -11.34 4.40 5.71
C LYS A 19 -10.77 4.06 7.08
N GLU A 20 -9.99 4.96 7.65
CA GLU A 20 -9.47 4.82 9.00
C GLU A 20 -10.56 5.05 10.06
N THR A 21 -10.29 4.60 11.29
CA THR A 21 -11.23 4.69 12.43
C THR A 21 -11.67 6.13 12.74
N HIS A 22 -10.82 7.12 12.46
CA HIS A 22 -11.12 8.55 12.67
C HIS A 22 -11.83 9.22 11.48
N GLY A 23 -12.24 8.45 10.47
CA GLY A 23 -13.01 8.94 9.33
C GLY A 23 -12.19 9.48 8.16
N PHE A 24 -10.86 9.46 8.25
CA PHE A 24 -9.98 9.81 7.14
C PHE A 24 -9.90 8.68 6.11
N TRP A 25 -9.64 9.07 4.86
CA TRP A 25 -9.33 8.13 3.78
C TRP A 25 -7.82 8.14 3.51
N ASN A 26 -7.23 6.97 3.38
CA ASN A 26 -5.81 6.80 3.10
C ASN A 26 -5.59 5.77 1.98
N PHE A 27 -4.43 5.82 1.33
CA PHE A 27 -4.01 4.73 0.47
C PHE A 27 -3.53 3.54 1.32
N PRO A 28 -3.73 2.30 0.85
CA PRO A 28 -3.10 1.13 1.46
C PRO A 28 -1.58 1.31 1.58
N GLY A 29 -0.98 0.70 2.60
CA GLY A 29 0.46 0.75 2.79
C GLY A 29 0.87 0.84 4.25
N GLY A 30 2.08 0.36 4.53
CA GLY A 30 2.57 0.15 5.87
C GLY A 30 3.81 0.95 6.23
N LYS A 31 4.46 0.48 7.28
CA LYS A 31 5.72 1.03 7.76
C LYS A 31 6.85 0.36 6.99
N VAL A 32 7.72 1.16 6.38
CA VAL A 32 8.89 0.62 5.70
C VAL A 32 9.87 0.09 6.74
N GLU A 33 10.26 -1.18 6.60
CA GLU A 33 11.25 -1.81 7.46
C GLU A 33 12.66 -1.22 7.23
N PRO A 34 13.60 -1.33 8.19
CA PRO A 34 14.94 -0.72 8.08
C PRO A 34 15.76 -1.19 6.87
N ASN A 35 15.53 -2.43 6.46
CA ASN A 35 16.03 -3.13 5.28
C ASN A 35 15.52 -2.54 3.95
N GLY A 36 14.60 -1.57 4.01
CA GLY A 36 14.19 -0.77 2.87
C GLY A 36 12.92 -1.26 2.20
N PHE A 37 12.64 -0.66 1.05
CA PHE A 37 11.46 -0.89 0.25
C PHE A 37 11.76 -1.94 -0.82
N SER A 38 10.91 -2.94 -0.99
CA SER A 38 11.00 -3.92 -2.09
C SER A 38 9.61 -4.25 -2.62
N GLU A 39 9.50 -4.66 -3.88
CA GLU A 39 8.22 -5.09 -4.47
C GLU A 39 7.59 -6.25 -3.69
N ASN A 40 8.41 -7.20 -3.21
CA ASN A 40 7.93 -8.32 -2.42
C ASN A 40 7.32 -7.86 -1.09
N LEU A 41 7.91 -6.84 -0.46
CA LEU A 41 7.35 -6.24 0.75
C LEU A 41 5.99 -5.60 0.45
N VAL A 42 5.87 -4.85 -0.64
CA VAL A 42 4.60 -4.21 -1.03
C VAL A 42 3.51 -5.24 -1.32
N LYS A 43 3.84 -6.32 -2.04
CA LYS A 43 2.91 -7.41 -2.33
C LYS A 43 2.42 -8.09 -1.04
N ARG A 44 3.34 -8.37 -0.10
CA ARG A 44 3.02 -8.95 1.20
C ARG A 44 2.14 -8.03 2.04
N GLU A 45 2.53 -6.77 2.22
CA GLU A 45 1.76 -5.80 3.01
C GLU A 45 0.35 -5.59 2.43
N SER A 46 0.23 -5.47 1.11
CA SER A 46 -1.07 -5.32 0.45
C SER A 46 -1.97 -6.55 0.67
N PHE A 47 -1.40 -7.76 0.63
CA PHE A 47 -2.18 -8.95 0.92
C PHE A 47 -2.61 -9.01 2.40
N GLU A 48 -1.73 -8.67 3.33
CA GLU A 48 -2.02 -8.67 4.78
C GLU A 48 -3.07 -7.63 5.17
N GLU A 49 -3.01 -6.42 4.60
CA GLU A 49 -3.90 -5.31 4.97
C GLU A 49 -5.27 -5.41 4.29
N ILE A 50 -5.30 -5.79 3.00
CA ILE A 50 -6.50 -5.68 2.15
C ILE A 50 -6.83 -6.93 1.33
N GLY A 51 -6.04 -8.01 1.45
CA GLY A 51 -6.28 -9.27 0.73
C GLY A 51 -6.02 -9.21 -0.78
N ILE A 52 -5.34 -8.17 -1.28
CA ILE A 52 -5.07 -7.98 -2.72
C ILE A 52 -3.63 -8.34 -3.06
N VAL A 53 -3.44 -9.18 -4.07
CA VAL A 53 -2.13 -9.48 -4.66
C VAL A 53 -1.88 -8.56 -5.86
N LEU A 54 -0.76 -7.84 -5.81
CA LEU A 54 -0.36 -6.90 -6.87
C LEU A 54 0.58 -7.60 -7.87
N HIS A 55 0.36 -7.34 -9.17
CA HIS A 55 1.13 -7.98 -10.24
C HIS A 55 2.08 -7.00 -10.96
N ASP A 56 1.62 -5.80 -11.31
CA ASP A 56 2.42 -4.75 -11.97
C ASP A 56 2.65 -3.56 -11.02
N ILE A 57 3.84 -3.48 -10.41
CA ILE A 57 4.22 -2.42 -9.48
C ILE A 57 5.24 -1.51 -10.14
N SER A 58 5.09 -0.20 -9.97
CA SER A 58 6.08 0.80 -10.37
C SER A 58 6.39 1.71 -9.20
N LEU A 59 7.67 2.12 -9.08
CA LEU A 59 8.14 3.01 -8.04
C LEU A 59 8.37 4.41 -8.60
N PHE A 60 7.88 5.41 -7.86
CA PHE A 60 7.95 6.83 -8.20
C PHE A 60 8.34 7.65 -6.98
#